data_AF-A0A1I7ZMZ8-F1
#
_entry.id   AF-A0A1I7ZMZ8-F1
#
_cell.length_a   1.000
_cell.length_b   1.000
_cell.length_c   1.000
_cell.angle_alpha   90.00
_cell.angle_beta   90.00
_cell.angle_gamma   90.00
#
_symmetry.space_group_name_H-M   'P 1'
#
loop_
_entity.id
_entity.type
_entity.pdbx_description
1 polymer ?
#
loop_
_entity_poly.entity_id
_entity_poly.type
_entity_poly.pdbx_seq_one_letter_code
_entity_poly.pdbx_strand_id
1 'polypeptide(L)'
;MMDAVPWKFVDSVVELFGKKTLEELALEVQNPLWKAVVDLHHRSRVYYTVTLCKQGDGIGHFVSTVGGAAMSCYCLSEIRVNGRFARIVRINDGSSRDIYESSWSRNCRDETAETAKLLESIITLIDQDCARFDAQWGSIYGYLWYTAVKSHAISWRTR
;
A
#
# COMPACT_ATOMS: atom_id res chain seq x y z
N MET A 1 -26.37 19.98 25.90
CA MET A 1 -26.44 19.11 24.71
C MET A 1 -24.99 18.79 24.38
N MET A 2 -24.56 17.52 24.33
CA MET A 2 -23.18 17.19 23.95
C MET A 2 -23.02 17.45 22.46
N ASP A 3 -22.03 18.26 22.09
CA ASP A 3 -21.65 18.44 20.68
C ASP A 3 -21.26 17.08 20.12
N ALA A 4 -22.09 16.58 19.20
CA ALA A 4 -21.80 15.35 18.50
C ALA A 4 -20.48 15.54 17.74
N VAL A 5 -19.52 14.67 18.02
CA VAL A 5 -18.24 14.65 17.30
C VAL A 5 -18.55 14.61 15.80
N PRO A 6 -18.02 15.56 14.99
CA PRO A 6 -18.35 15.60 13.57
C PRO A 6 -18.00 14.28 12.90
N TRP A 7 -18.90 13.78 12.03
CA TRP A 7 -18.67 12.55 11.28
C TRP A 7 -17.31 12.52 10.58
N LYS A 8 -16.89 13.67 10.04
CA LYS A 8 -15.58 13.86 9.40
C LYS A 8 -14.40 13.54 10.32
N PHE A 9 -14.50 13.87 11.61
CA PHE A 9 -13.45 13.56 12.57
C PHE A 9 -13.33 12.05 12.75
N VAL A 10 -14.45 11.35 12.97
CA VAL A 10 -14.45 9.88 13.12
C VAL A 10 -13.91 9.21 11.85
N ASP A 11 -14.34 9.68 10.67
CA ASP A 11 -13.87 9.19 9.37
C ASP A 11 -12.35 9.36 9.19
N SER A 12 -11.79 10.53 9.52
CA SER A 12 -10.34 10.77 9.45
C SER A 12 -9.55 9.95 10.47
N VAL A 13 -10.09 9.71 11.67
CA VAL A 13 -9.44 8.84 12.66
C VAL A 13 -9.40 7.39 12.18
N VAL A 14 -10.52 6.88 11.66
CA VAL A 14 -10.61 5.51 11.13
C VAL A 14 -9.75 5.32 9.88
N GLU A 15 -9.53 6.39 9.12
CA GLU A 15 -8.63 6.37 7.96
C GLU A 15 -7.19 6.00 8.33
N LEU A 16 -6.73 6.36 9.54
CA LEU A 16 -5.36 6.14 10.01
C LEU A 16 -5.09 4.70 10.46
N PHE A 17 -6.10 3.96 10.90
CA PHE A 17 -5.90 2.61 11.42
C PHE A 17 -5.41 1.66 10.33
N GLY A 18 -4.45 0.80 10.63
CA GLY A 18 -4.05 -0.27 9.73
C GLY A 18 -5.04 -1.44 9.69
N LYS A 19 -4.74 -2.41 8.82
CA LYS A 19 -5.59 -3.59 8.60
C LYS A 19 -6.06 -4.27 9.89
N LYS A 20 -5.12 -4.66 10.74
CA LYS A 20 -5.38 -5.45 11.95
C LYS A 20 -6.28 -4.69 12.94
N THR A 21 -5.93 -3.44 13.21
CA THR A 21 -6.68 -2.56 14.11
C THR A 21 -8.12 -2.36 13.61
N LEU A 22 -8.29 -2.20 12.29
CA LEU A 22 -9.62 -2.03 11.71
C LEU A 22 -10.47 -3.31 11.79
N GLU A 23 -9.87 -4.49 11.62
CA GLU A 23 -10.54 -5.79 11.81
C GLU A 23 -11.02 -5.97 13.25
N GLU A 24 -10.19 -5.63 14.24
CA GLU A 24 -10.55 -5.69 15.67
C GLU A 24 -11.68 -4.70 16.00
N LEU A 25 -11.58 -3.45 15.54
CA LEU A 25 -12.61 -2.43 15.77
C LEU A 25 -13.96 -2.79 15.15
N ALA A 26 -13.98 -3.45 13.99
CA ALA A 26 -15.23 -3.88 13.35
C ALA A 26 -16.03 -4.87 14.22
N LEU A 27 -15.34 -5.64 15.07
CA LEU A 27 -15.96 -6.58 16.01
C LEU A 27 -16.37 -5.91 17.32
N GLU A 28 -15.56 -4.98 17.83
CA GLU A 28 -15.70 -4.47 19.20
C GLU A 28 -16.55 -3.18 19.30
N VAL A 29 -16.56 -2.32 18.27
CA VAL A 29 -17.22 -1.02 18.34
C VAL A 29 -18.75 -1.16 18.40
N GLN A 30 -19.33 -0.77 19.53
CA GLN A 30 -20.78 -0.76 19.76
C GLN A 30 -21.44 0.61 19.52
N ASN A 31 -20.66 1.70 19.53
CA ASN A 31 -21.21 3.03 19.31
C ASN A 31 -21.74 3.15 17.87
N PRO A 32 -23.02 3.48 17.63
CA PRO A 32 -23.61 3.44 16.29
C PRO A 32 -22.93 4.32 15.24
N LEU A 33 -22.48 5.51 15.66
CA LEU A 33 -21.78 6.45 14.78
C LEU A 33 -20.43 5.87 14.33
N TRP A 34 -19.64 5.41 15.29
CA TRP A 34 -18.34 4.80 15.01
C TRP A 34 -18.49 3.50 14.25
N LYS A 35 -19.48 2.67 14.60
CA LYS A 35 -19.72 1.39 13.94
C LYS A 35 -19.99 1.56 12.46
N ALA A 36 -20.83 2.52 12.08
CA ALA A 36 -21.12 2.77 10.68
C ALA A 36 -19.88 3.20 9.87
N VAL A 37 -19.00 4.03 10.47
CA VAL A 37 -17.74 4.45 9.83
C VAL A 37 -16.75 3.29 9.76
N VAL A 38 -16.54 2.57 10.86
CA VAL A 38 -15.63 1.42 10.93
C VAL A 38 -16.05 0.34 9.95
N ASP A 39 -17.33 -0.04 9.94
CA ASP A 39 -17.86 -1.06 9.03
C ASP A 39 -17.70 -0.62 7.55
N LEU A 40 -17.88 0.67 7.25
CA LEU A 40 -17.64 1.23 5.92
C LEU A 40 -16.17 1.09 5.51
N HIS A 41 -15.23 1.50 6.36
CA HIS A 41 -13.80 1.35 6.06
C HIS A 41 -13.41 -0.13 5.96
N HIS A 42 -13.88 -0.97 6.88
CA HIS A 42 -13.54 -2.39 6.92
C HIS A 42 -13.96 -3.12 5.62
N ARG A 43 -15.18 -2.87 5.12
CA ARG A 43 -15.68 -3.53 3.91
C ARG A 43 -15.17 -2.94 2.59
N SER A 44 -14.82 -1.65 2.58
CA SER A 44 -14.44 -0.94 1.35
C SER A 44 -12.93 -0.89 1.14
N ARG A 45 -12.12 -1.18 2.17
CA ARG A 45 -10.66 -1.08 2.10
C ARG A 45 -10.06 -2.21 1.28
N VAL A 46 -9.16 -1.83 0.37
CA VAL A 46 -8.45 -2.75 -0.51
C VAL A 46 -6.96 -2.67 -0.22
N TYR A 47 -6.35 -3.82 0.06
CA TYR A 47 -4.95 -3.93 0.41
C TYR A 47 -4.12 -4.36 -0.79
N TYR A 48 -3.00 -3.70 -1.00
CA TYR A 48 -2.13 -3.86 -2.15
C TYR A 48 -0.71 -4.22 -1.77
N THR A 49 -0.06 -4.96 -2.67
CA THR A 49 1.38 -5.19 -2.70
C THR A 49 1.95 -4.57 -3.96
N VAL A 50 2.90 -3.65 -3.81
CA VAL A 50 3.68 -3.11 -4.93
C VAL A 50 4.93 -3.96 -5.07
N THR A 51 5.26 -4.40 -6.27
CA THR A 51 6.54 -5.08 -6.52
C THR A 51 7.34 -4.25 -7.50
N LEU A 52 8.57 -3.92 -7.10
CA LEU A 52 9.55 -3.23 -7.94
C LEU A 52 10.43 -4.28 -8.62
N CYS A 53 10.67 -4.16 -9.92
CA CYS A 53 11.51 -5.11 -10.66
C CYS A 53 12.50 -4.37 -11.55
N LYS A 54 13.58 -5.06 -11.91
CA LYS A 54 14.52 -4.57 -12.93
C LYS A 54 13.95 -4.89 -14.31
N GLN A 55 13.91 -3.89 -15.18
CA GLN A 55 13.46 -4.03 -16.56
C GLN A 55 14.50 -3.38 -17.47
N GLY A 56 15.36 -4.19 -18.10
CA GLY A 56 16.51 -3.68 -18.85
C GLY A 56 17.41 -2.79 -17.98
N ASP A 57 17.59 -1.54 -18.40
CA ASP A 57 18.34 -0.50 -17.67
C ASP A 57 17.47 0.28 -16.67
N GLY A 58 16.19 -0.08 -16.55
CA GLY A 58 15.18 0.64 -15.80
C GLY A 58 14.55 -0.09 -14.63
N ILE A 59 13.59 0.61 -14.00
CA ILE A 59 12.78 0.09 -12.90
C ILE A 59 11.33 -0.03 -13.37
N GLY A 60 10.87 -1.27 -13.44
CA GLY A 60 9.45 -1.58 -13.62
C GLY A 60 8.75 -1.71 -12.27
N HIS A 61 7.42 -1.65 -12.32
CA HIS A 61 6.59 -1.94 -11.15
C HIS A 61 5.29 -2.62 -11.57
N PHE A 62 4.69 -3.33 -10.64
CA PHE A 62 3.31 -3.77 -10.74
C PHE A 62 2.64 -3.83 -9.38
N VAL A 63 1.31 -3.83 -9.39
CA VAL A 63 0.53 -3.95 -8.16
C VAL A 63 -0.42 -5.13 -8.21
N SER A 64 -0.49 -5.85 -7.10
CA SER A 64 -1.46 -6.93 -6.85
C SER A 64 -2.26 -6.68 -5.57
N THR A 65 -3.49 -7.16 -5.52
CA THR A 65 -4.29 -7.18 -4.28
C THR A 65 -3.83 -8.29 -3.34
N VAL A 66 -3.90 -8.04 -2.03
CA VAL A 66 -3.58 -9.06 -1.01
C VAL A 66 -4.75 -10.02 -0.85
N GLY A 67 -4.51 -11.31 -1.06
CA GLY A 67 -5.51 -12.38 -0.88
C GLY A 67 -6.46 -12.61 -2.06
N GLY A 68 -6.23 -11.97 -3.20
CA GLY A 68 -7.00 -12.21 -4.43
C GLY A 68 -6.65 -13.55 -5.10
N ALA A 69 -7.67 -14.23 -5.65
CA ALA A 69 -7.55 -15.54 -6.32
C ALA A 69 -6.88 -15.49 -7.71
N ALA A 70 -6.54 -14.31 -8.21
CA ALA A 70 -5.78 -14.11 -9.44
C ALA A 70 -4.79 -12.97 -9.22
N MET A 71 -3.57 -13.11 -9.74
CA MET A 71 -2.61 -12.01 -9.83
C MET A 71 -3.13 -10.98 -10.84
N SER A 72 -4.17 -10.22 -10.50
CA SER A 72 -4.55 -9.05 -11.27
C SER A 72 -3.45 -8.01 -11.10
N CYS A 73 -2.69 -7.83 -12.16
CA CYS A 73 -1.68 -6.80 -12.27
C CYS A 73 -2.38 -5.49 -12.60
N TYR A 74 -2.43 -4.59 -11.63
CA TYR A 74 -3.01 -3.26 -11.81
C TYR A 74 -1.92 -2.23 -12.10
N CYS A 75 -2.26 -1.24 -12.93
CA CYS A 75 -1.49 -0.01 -12.99
C CYS A 75 -1.73 0.79 -11.70
N LEU A 76 -0.73 1.56 -11.25
CA LEU A 76 -0.89 2.39 -10.05
C LEU A 76 -1.98 3.47 -10.20
N SER A 77 -2.29 3.87 -11.43
CA SER A 77 -3.46 4.71 -11.73
C SER A 77 -4.77 4.08 -11.30
N GLU A 78 -4.89 2.75 -11.31
CA GLU A 78 -6.10 2.03 -10.92
C GLU A 78 -6.25 1.94 -9.40
N ILE A 79 -5.16 1.99 -8.64
CA ILE A 79 -5.22 2.11 -7.18
C ILE A 79 -5.86 3.44 -6.77
N ARG A 80 -5.55 4.51 -7.51
CA ARG A 80 -6.12 5.84 -7.24
C ARG A 80 -7.63 5.85 -7.41
N VAL A 81 -8.20 4.95 -8.21
CA VAL A 81 -9.67 4.79 -8.34
C VAL A 81 -10.29 4.37 -7.01
N ASN A 82 -9.60 3.53 -6.24
CA ASN A 82 -10.04 3.15 -4.88
C ASN A 82 -9.76 4.25 -3.83
N GLY A 83 -9.05 5.31 -4.23
CA GLY A 83 -8.89 6.56 -3.49
C GLY A 83 -8.50 6.33 -2.03
N ARG A 84 -9.29 6.91 -1.13
CA ARG A 84 -9.07 6.87 0.33
C ARG A 84 -9.18 5.47 0.96
N PHE A 85 -9.68 4.48 0.24
CA PHE A 85 -9.79 3.10 0.72
C PHE A 85 -8.64 2.19 0.26
N ALA A 86 -7.75 2.68 -0.60
CA ALA A 86 -6.56 1.94 -1.00
C ALA A 86 -5.49 1.96 0.10
N ARG A 87 -4.92 0.80 0.43
CA ARG A 87 -3.79 0.68 1.37
C ARG A 87 -2.68 -0.17 0.79
N ILE A 88 -1.45 0.34 0.77
CA ILE A 88 -0.25 -0.43 0.42
C ILE A 88 0.32 -1.00 1.71
N VAL A 89 0.24 -2.32 1.84
CA VAL A 89 0.73 -3.03 3.03
C VAL A 89 2.05 -3.73 2.78
N ARG A 90 2.49 -3.80 1.53
CA ARG A 90 3.73 -4.46 1.18
C ARG A 90 4.36 -3.86 -0.06
N ILE A 91 5.67 -3.71 0.00
CA ILE A 91 6.48 -3.33 -1.14
C ILE A 91 7.60 -4.36 -1.23
N ASN A 92 7.62 -5.10 -2.32
CA ASN A 92 8.57 -6.17 -2.57
C ASN A 92 9.63 -5.70 -3.55
N ASP A 93 10.85 -6.09 -3.28
CA ASP A 93 11.91 -6.13 -4.27
C ASP A 93 11.83 -7.45 -5.06
N GLY A 94 11.40 -7.33 -6.31
CA GLY A 94 11.30 -8.43 -7.27
C GLY A 94 12.60 -8.72 -8.01
N SER A 95 13.70 -8.03 -7.73
CA SER A 95 14.96 -8.16 -8.47
C SER A 95 15.63 -9.54 -8.39
N SER A 96 15.17 -10.40 -7.46
CA SER A 96 15.83 -11.68 -7.15
C SER A 96 15.17 -12.91 -7.71
N ARG A 97 14.02 -12.78 -8.37
CA ARG A 97 13.29 -13.94 -8.88
C ARG A 97 13.48 -14.02 -10.38
N ASP A 98 14.44 -14.84 -10.79
CA ASP A 98 14.57 -15.41 -12.15
C ASP A 98 13.30 -16.18 -12.61
N ILE A 99 12.24 -16.23 -11.79
CA ILE A 99 11.17 -17.23 -11.88
C ILE A 99 9.95 -16.73 -12.71
N TYR A 100 9.86 -15.46 -13.12
CA TYR A 100 8.64 -14.94 -13.77
C TYR A 100 8.84 -14.01 -14.98
N GLU A 101 9.97 -14.16 -15.67
CA GLU A 101 10.35 -13.29 -16.80
C GLU A 101 9.34 -13.34 -17.98
N SER A 102 8.57 -14.42 -18.15
CA SER A 102 7.70 -14.58 -19.32
C SER A 102 6.27 -14.03 -19.16
N SER A 103 5.71 -13.99 -17.96
CA SER A 103 4.33 -13.53 -17.72
C SER A 103 4.26 -12.11 -17.18
N TRP A 104 5.30 -11.63 -16.48
CA TRP A 104 5.28 -10.32 -15.82
C TRP A 104 5.94 -9.22 -16.66
N SER A 105 6.89 -9.57 -17.53
CA SER A 105 7.57 -8.63 -18.44
C SER A 105 6.63 -7.89 -19.39
N ARG A 106 5.49 -8.48 -19.77
CA ARG A 106 4.50 -7.82 -20.64
C ARG A 106 3.69 -6.72 -19.96
N ASN A 107 3.57 -6.76 -18.63
CA ASN A 107 2.68 -5.85 -17.88
C ASN A 107 3.45 -4.80 -17.08
N CYS A 108 4.76 -4.96 -16.90
CA CYS A 108 5.61 -3.95 -16.28
C CYS A 108 5.79 -2.78 -17.27
N ARG A 109 5.28 -1.60 -16.91
CA ARG A 109 5.50 -0.38 -17.69
C ARG A 109 6.91 0.16 -17.44
N ASP A 110 7.52 0.60 -18.53
CA ASP A 110 8.94 0.87 -18.68
C ASP A 110 9.23 2.37 -18.48
N GLU A 111 9.15 2.88 -17.24
CA GLU A 111 9.43 4.31 -16.96
C GLU A 111 10.16 4.52 -15.63
N THR A 112 11.49 4.33 -15.65
CA THR A 112 12.41 4.54 -14.52
C THR A 112 12.30 5.94 -13.90
N ALA A 113 12.22 6.98 -14.74
CA ALA A 113 12.15 8.38 -14.28
C ALA A 113 10.82 8.71 -13.57
N GLU A 114 9.78 7.92 -13.82
CA GLU A 114 8.49 8.08 -13.16
C GLU A 114 8.42 7.29 -11.85
N THR A 115 9.28 6.30 -11.63
CA THR A 115 9.18 5.43 -10.43
C THR A 115 9.38 6.21 -9.12
N ALA A 116 10.27 7.19 -9.06
CA ALA A 116 10.45 8.01 -7.85
C ALA A 116 9.20 8.87 -7.55
N LYS A 117 8.71 9.63 -8.54
CA LYS A 117 7.48 10.43 -8.43
C LYS A 117 6.27 9.57 -8.09
N LEU A 118 6.25 8.36 -8.64
CA LEU A 118 5.22 7.37 -8.42
C LEU A 118 5.23 6.89 -6.96
N LEU A 119 6.39 6.49 -6.45
CA LEU A 119 6.55 6.13 -5.03
C LEU A 119 6.13 7.29 -4.14
N GLU A 120 6.57 8.52 -4.43
CA GLU A 120 6.13 9.72 -3.73
C GLU A 120 4.59 9.88 -3.75
N SER A 121 3.97 9.66 -4.91
CA SER A 121 2.53 9.82 -5.07
C SER A 121 1.68 8.79 -4.33
N ILE A 122 2.28 7.66 -3.93
CA ILE A 122 1.59 6.58 -3.21
C ILE A 122 2.01 6.51 -1.74
N ILE A 123 2.89 7.41 -1.27
CA ILE A 123 3.28 7.49 0.15
C ILE A 123 2.05 7.62 1.05
N THR A 124 1.06 8.43 0.64
CA THR A 124 -0.18 8.64 1.40
C THR A 124 -1.07 7.41 1.48
N LEU A 125 -0.84 6.40 0.63
CA LEU A 125 -1.58 5.15 0.61
C LEU A 125 -0.89 4.06 1.43
N ILE A 126 0.34 4.29 1.92
CA ILE A 126 1.07 3.32 2.72
C ILE A 126 0.36 3.14 4.06
N ASP A 127 0.05 1.89 4.40
CA ASP A 127 -0.52 1.53 5.69
C ASP A 127 0.54 1.75 6.78
N GLN A 128 0.35 2.77 7.62
CA GLN A 128 1.35 3.19 8.60
C GLN A 128 1.64 2.12 9.67
N ASP A 129 0.66 1.26 9.98
CA ASP A 129 0.79 0.26 11.04
C ASP A 129 1.34 -1.08 10.51
N CYS A 130 0.98 -1.43 9.27
CA CYS A 130 1.17 -2.77 8.74
C CYS A 130 2.09 -2.84 7.53
N ALA A 131 2.51 -1.71 6.95
CA ALA A 131 3.35 -1.74 5.77
C ALA A 131 4.67 -2.46 6.05
N ARG A 132 5.11 -3.24 5.05
CA ARG A 132 6.41 -3.90 5.06
C ARG A 132 7.16 -3.62 3.77
N PHE A 133 8.45 -3.43 3.90
CA PHE A 133 9.35 -3.34 2.76
C PHE A 133 10.30 -4.54 2.80
N ASP A 134 10.14 -5.43 1.82
CA ASP A 134 10.95 -6.63 1.67
C ASP A 134 11.96 -6.37 0.55
N ALA A 135 13.15 -5.88 0.90
CA ALA A 135 14.27 -5.74 -0.02
C ALA A 135 15.32 -6.82 0.19
N GLN A 136 16.03 -7.13 -0.89
CA GLN A 136 17.26 -7.87 -0.78
C GLN A 136 18.39 -6.98 -0.29
N TRP A 137 19.27 -7.55 0.53
CA TRP A 137 20.48 -6.88 0.98
C TRP A 137 21.34 -6.50 -0.23
N GLY A 138 21.77 -5.23 -0.30
CA GLY A 138 22.58 -4.70 -1.39
C GLY A 138 21.80 -4.30 -2.65
N SER A 139 20.48 -4.45 -2.66
CA SER A 139 19.64 -4.03 -3.77
C SER A 139 19.54 -2.50 -3.89
N ILE A 140 19.66 -1.99 -5.12
CA ILE A 140 19.43 -0.56 -5.44
C ILE A 140 18.03 -0.09 -5.04
N TYR A 141 17.05 -1.00 -5.02
CA TYR A 141 15.67 -0.70 -4.62
C TYR A 141 15.57 -0.41 -3.13
N GLY A 142 16.38 -1.09 -2.32
CA GLY A 142 16.50 -0.80 -0.89
C GLY A 142 17.02 0.61 -0.61
N TYR A 143 18.00 1.06 -1.39
CA TYR A 143 18.54 2.42 -1.28
C TYR A 143 17.53 3.48 -1.73
N LEU A 144 16.88 3.29 -2.87
CA LEU A 144 15.86 4.21 -3.39
C LEU A 144 14.67 4.35 -2.44
N TRP A 145 14.20 3.23 -1.89
CA TRP A 145 13.14 3.24 -0.89
C TRP A 145 13.56 3.94 0.40
N TYR A 146 14.76 3.62 0.90
CA TYR A 146 15.30 4.27 2.09
C TYR A 146 15.38 5.79 1.89
N THR A 147 15.84 6.27 0.73
CA THR A 147 15.88 7.71 0.44
C THR A 147 14.49 8.34 0.33
N ALA A 148 13.52 7.66 -0.27
CA ALA A 148 12.16 8.17 -0.42
C ALA A 148 11.40 8.26 0.91
N VAL A 149 11.65 7.31 1.83
CA VAL A 149 10.84 7.15 3.06
C VAL A 149 11.49 7.72 4.33
N LYS A 150 12.81 7.95 4.33
CA LYS A 150 13.51 8.58 5.49
C LYS A 150 12.96 9.98 5.84
N SER A 151 12.21 10.61 4.94
CA SER A 151 11.48 11.86 5.17
C SER A 151 10.18 11.73 5.97
N HIS A 152 9.63 10.52 6.17
CA HIS A 152 8.26 10.31 6.69
C HIS A 152 8.13 9.52 8.00
N ALA A 153 9.22 9.27 8.74
CA ALA A 153 9.19 8.72 10.11
C ALA A 153 8.38 7.42 10.32
N ILE A 154 8.37 6.50 9.33
CA ILE A 154 7.75 5.18 9.47
C ILE A 154 8.79 4.18 9.99
N SER A 155 8.46 3.41 11.03
CA SER A 155 9.33 2.38 11.63
C SER A 155 9.30 1.09 10.80
N TRP A 156 10.41 0.70 10.20
CA TRP A 156 10.51 -0.50 9.36
C TRP A 156 11.34 -1.61 9.99
N ARG A 157 10.89 -2.86 9.86
CA ARG A 157 11.70 -4.06 10.12
C ARG A 157 12.33 -4.53 8.81
N THR A 158 13.65 -4.37 8.67
CA THR A 158 14.44 -5.12 7.69
C THR A 158 14.66 -6.54 8.22
N ARG A 159 14.39 -7.57 7.42
CA ARG A 159 14.79 -8.95 7.75
C ARG A 159 16.19 -9.27 7.25
#